data_AF-A0A5E4TTY4-F1
#
_entry.id   AF-A0A5E4TTY4-F1
#
_cell.length_a   1.000
_cell.length_b   1.000
_cell.length_c   1.000
_cell.angle_alpha   90.00
_cell.angle_beta   90.00
_cell.angle_gamma   90.00
#
_symmetry.space_group_name_H-M   'P 1'
#
loop_
_entity.id
_entity.type
_entity.pdbx_description
1 polymer ?
#
loop_
_entity_poly.entity_id
_entity_poly.type
_entity_poly.pdbx_seq_one_letter_code
_entity_poly.pdbx_strand_id
1 'polypeptide(L)'
;MSEVERQLSPEDEAIAQCSSEQDERAVELRNVTGKIVALSMVGGQGGIDSLDEEFVHAFFEQLEALASTAHELSAKIFEQRNHAVNRTQSRAA
;
A
#
# COMPACT_ATOMS: atom_id res chain seq x y z
N MET A 1 41.27 -5.44 14.19
CA MET A 1 40.17 -6.35 13.77
C MET A 1 39.33 -5.55 12.81
N SER A 2 39.46 -5.80 11.51
CA SER A 2 38.68 -5.07 10.50
C SER A 2 37.24 -5.57 10.60
N GLU A 3 36.30 -4.68 10.93
CA GLU A 3 34.88 -4.94 10.72
C GLU A 3 34.68 -5.17 9.23
N VAL A 4 34.68 -6.44 8.83
CA VAL A 4 34.14 -6.83 7.54
C VAL A 4 32.63 -6.75 7.74
N GLU A 5 32.06 -5.56 7.50
CA GLU A 5 30.65 -5.45 7.22
C GLU A 5 30.35 -6.50 6.15
N ARG A 6 29.57 -7.53 6.51
CA ARG A 6 29.11 -8.52 5.53
C ARG A 6 28.22 -7.76 4.55
N GLN A 7 28.82 -7.26 3.49
CA GLN A 7 28.10 -6.81 2.31
C GLN A 7 27.33 -8.02 1.80
N LEU A 8 26.02 -7.86 1.74
CA LEU A 8 25.14 -8.82 1.09
C LEU A 8 25.59 -8.94 -0.37
N SER A 9 25.38 -10.11 -0.98
CA SER A 9 25.62 -10.18 -2.42
C SER A 9 24.71 -9.16 -3.12
N PRO A 10 25.09 -8.58 -4.27
CA PRO A 10 24.24 -7.62 -4.98
C PRO A 10 22.83 -8.17 -5.30
N GLU A 11 22.69 -9.49 -5.33
CA GLU A 11 21.42 -10.19 -5.47
C GLU A 11 20.58 -10.16 -4.20
N ASP A 12 21.20 -10.45 -3.05
CA ASP A 12 20.53 -10.37 -1.74
C ASP A 12 20.16 -8.93 -1.38
N GLU A 13 20.99 -7.95 -1.78
CA GLU A 13 20.67 -6.52 -1.65
C GLU A 13 19.42 -6.15 -2.47
N ALA A 14 19.32 -6.62 -3.71
CA ALA A 14 18.16 -6.35 -4.57
C ALA A 14 16.87 -7.00 -4.05
N ILE A 15 16.96 -8.20 -3.47
CA ILE A 15 15.81 -8.89 -2.85
C ILE A 15 15.39 -8.17 -1.56
N ALA A 16 16.35 -7.81 -0.70
CA ALA A 16 16.07 -7.08 0.53
C ALA A 16 15.45 -5.71 0.26
N GLN A 17 15.97 -4.98 -0.75
CA GLN A 17 15.41 -3.70 -1.17
C GLN A 17 13.98 -3.87 -1.70
N CYS A 18 13.73 -4.87 -2.54
CA CYS A 18 12.39 -5.17 -3.03
C CYS A 18 11.40 -5.51 -1.90
N SER A 19 11.85 -6.25 -0.88
CA SER A 19 11.03 -6.55 0.30
C SER A 19 10.73 -5.30 1.13
N SER A 20 11.74 -4.46 1.41
CA SER A 20 11.56 -3.20 2.15
C SER A 20 10.54 -2.29 1.44
N GLU A 21 10.67 -2.19 0.12
CA GLU A 21 9.79 -1.43 -0.74
C GLU A 21 8.35 -1.96 -0.76
N GLN A 22 8.14 -3.27 -0.59
CA GLN A 22 6.80 -3.87 -0.46
C GLN A 22 6.22 -3.60 0.93
N ASP A 23 7.03 -3.72 1.98
CA ASP A 23 6.60 -3.46 3.36
C ASP A 23 6.17 -2.00 3.55
N GLU A 24 6.92 -1.05 3.00
CA GLU A 24 6.57 0.37 2.99
C GLU A 24 5.20 0.61 2.32
N ARG A 25 4.98 0.01 1.15
CA ARG A 25 3.70 0.13 0.42
C ARG A 25 2.56 -0.56 1.14
N ALA A 26 2.81 -1.67 1.83
CA ALA A 26 1.81 -2.35 2.65
C ALA A 26 1.40 -1.51 3.87
N VAL A 27 2.36 -0.81 4.49
CA VAL A 27 2.07 0.15 5.56
C VAL A 27 1.23 1.32 5.02
N GLU A 28 1.55 1.83 3.83
CA GLU A 28 0.77 2.89 3.19
C GLU A 28 -0.68 2.43 2.89
N LEU A 29 -0.85 1.22 2.33
CA LEU A 29 -2.16 0.63 2.08
C LEU A 29 -2.97 0.47 3.38
N ARG A 30 -2.33 0.02 4.46
CA ARG A 30 -2.96 -0.05 5.79
C ARG A 30 -3.42 1.32 6.28
N ASN A 31 -2.62 2.36 6.06
CA ASN A 31 -3.00 3.73 6.45
C ASN A 31 -4.21 4.23 5.66
N VAL A 32 -4.21 4.06 4.33
CA VAL A 32 -5.33 4.46 3.46
C VAL A 32 -6.61 3.73 3.83
N THR A 33 -6.54 2.40 3.99
CA THR A 33 -7.70 1.60 4.41
C THR A 33 -8.20 1.98 5.80
N GLY A 34 -7.31 2.33 6.73
CA GLY A 34 -7.69 2.89 8.03
C GLY A 34 -8.48 4.21 7.92
N LYS A 35 -8.07 5.11 7.02
CA LYS A 35 -8.81 6.36 6.75
C LYS A 35 -10.19 6.09 6.15
N ILE A 36 -10.31 5.14 5.24
CA ILE A 36 -11.61 4.71 4.68
C ILE A 36 -12.53 4.23 5.79
N VAL A 37 -12.05 3.32 6.67
CA VAL A 37 -12.85 2.81 7.79
C VAL A 37 -13.31 3.95 8.70
N ALA A 38 -12.41 4.88 9.05
CA ALA A 38 -12.76 6.03 9.89
C ALA A 38 -13.86 6.89 9.25
N LEU A 39 -13.74 7.22 7.95
CA LEU A 39 -14.76 7.97 7.22
C LEU A 39 -16.09 7.21 7.14
N SER A 40 -16.06 5.90 6.87
CA SER A 40 -17.28 5.07 6.85
C SER A 40 -17.98 5.00 8.21
N MET A 41 -17.23 4.98 9.31
CA MET A 41 -17.79 5.01 10.67
C MET A 41 -18.50 6.33 10.97
N VAL A 42 -17.92 7.47 10.55
CA VAL A 42 -18.58 8.79 10.65
C VAL A 42 -19.87 8.80 9.84
N GLY A 43 -19.85 8.19 8.66
CA GLY A 43 -21.02 8.11 7.79
C GLY A 43 -22.15 7.24 8.30
N GLY A 44 -21.84 6.05 8.80
CA GLY A 44 -22.84 5.08 9.28
C GLY A 44 -23.56 5.50 10.56
N GLN A 45 -23.04 6.48 11.31
CA GLN A 45 -23.68 6.99 12.53
C GLN A 45 -24.74 8.09 12.26
N GLY A 46 -25.13 8.32 11.00
CA GLY A 46 -26.07 9.39 10.63
C GLY A 46 -25.43 10.77 10.63
N GLY A 47 -24.10 10.86 10.74
CA GLY A 47 -23.37 12.12 10.70
C GLY A 47 -23.51 12.85 9.37
N ILE A 48 -23.73 12.13 8.28
CA ILE A 48 -23.83 12.70 6.91
C ILE A 48 -25.24 13.23 6.62
N ASP A 49 -26.28 12.65 7.23
CA ASP A 49 -27.68 13.05 6.97
C ASP A 49 -28.01 14.45 7.49
N SER A 50 -27.14 15.03 8.33
CA SER A 50 -27.24 16.38 8.87
C SER A 50 -26.31 17.40 8.17
N LEU A 51 -25.54 16.96 7.17
CA LEU A 51 -24.63 17.81 6.41
C LEU A 51 -25.30 18.40 5.18
N ASP A 52 -24.88 19.61 4.80
CA ASP A 52 -25.31 20.21 3.54
C ASP A 52 -24.78 19.38 2.34
N GLU A 53 -25.48 19.46 1.21
CA GLU A 53 -25.20 18.67 0.00
C GLU A 53 -23.74 18.80 -0.48
N GLU A 54 -23.12 19.97 -0.33
CA GLU A 54 -21.70 20.20 -0.65
C GLU A 54 -20.76 19.35 0.22
N PHE A 55 -21.05 19.21 1.51
CA PHE A 55 -20.26 18.40 2.43
C PHE A 55 -20.48 16.90 2.20
N VAL A 56 -21.71 16.51 1.84
CA VAL A 56 -22.01 15.13 1.41
C VAL A 56 -21.21 14.79 0.15
N HIS A 57 -21.17 15.69 -0.82
CA HIS A 57 -20.41 15.50 -2.05
C HIS A 57 -18.90 15.36 -1.77
N ALA A 58 -18.33 16.30 -1.01
CA ALA A 58 -16.92 16.27 -0.62
C ALA A 58 -16.55 14.99 0.16
N PHE A 59 -17.46 14.49 1.00
CA PHE A 59 -17.27 13.24 1.72
C PHE A 59 -17.12 12.04 0.77
N PHE A 60 -18.02 11.91 -0.22
CA PHE A 60 -17.96 10.82 -1.19
C PHE A 60 -16.77 10.95 -2.14
N GLU A 61 -16.43 12.16 -2.58
CA GLU A 61 -15.25 12.43 -3.39
C GLU A 61 -13.97 12.00 -2.67
N GLN A 62 -13.87 12.30 -1.37
CA GLN A 62 -12.72 11.89 -0.56
C GLN A 62 -12.66 10.37 -0.37
N LEU A 63 -13.79 9.70 -0.18
CA LEU A 63 -13.84 8.23 -0.12
C LEU A 63 -13.41 7.59 -1.44
N GLU A 64 -13.87 8.11 -2.57
CA GLU A 64 -13.51 7.62 -3.90
C GLU A 64 -12.01 7.79 -4.17
N ALA A 65 -11.44 8.95 -3.83
CA ALA A 65 -10.01 9.19 -3.97
C ALA A 65 -9.17 8.22 -3.12
N LEU A 66 -9.59 7.95 -1.88
CA LEU A 66 -8.92 6.98 -1.01
C LEU A 66 -9.06 5.55 -1.54
N ALA A 67 -10.24 5.16 -2.02
CA ALA A 67 -10.47 3.84 -2.60
C ALA A 67 -9.60 3.61 -3.85
N SER A 68 -9.49 4.62 -4.71
CA SER A 68 -8.63 4.60 -5.90
C SER A 68 -7.15 4.45 -5.51
N THR A 69 -6.70 5.21 -4.51
CA THR A 69 -5.33 5.12 -3.97
C THR A 69 -5.05 3.72 -3.40
N ALA A 70 -5.99 3.14 -2.65
CA ALA A 70 -5.85 1.79 -2.10
C ALA A 70 -5.75 0.73 -3.23
N HIS A 71 -6.55 0.89 -4.28
CA HIS A 71 -6.52 0.01 -5.45
C HIS A 71 -5.16 0.05 -6.15
N GLU A 72 -4.62 1.26 -6.41
CA GLU A 72 -3.31 1.42 -7.04
C GLU A 72 -2.17 0.84 -6.21
N LEU A 73 -2.19 1.05 -4.89
CA LEU A 73 -1.20 0.47 -3.98
C LEU A 73 -1.25 -1.05 -3.99
N SER A 74 -2.45 -1.63 -3.96
CA SER A 74 -2.65 -3.08 -4.08
C SER A 74 -2.12 -3.63 -5.40
N ALA A 75 -2.36 -2.93 -6.52
CA ALA A 75 -1.86 -3.33 -7.83
C ALA A 75 -0.32 -3.32 -7.87
N LYS A 76 0.31 -2.24 -7.37
CA LYS A 76 1.78 -2.12 -7.29
C LYS A 76 2.40 -3.22 -6.45
N ILE A 77 1.82 -3.54 -5.29
CA ILE A 77 2.30 -4.64 -4.43
C ILE A 77 2.20 -5.98 -5.17
N PHE A 78 1.10 -6.23 -5.88
CA PHE A 78 0.89 -7.45 -6.63
C PHE A 78 1.87 -7.61 -7.81
N GLU A 79 2.07 -6.55 -8.59
CA GLU A 79 3.03 -6.52 -9.68
C GLU A 79 4.45 -6.80 -9.18
N GLN A 80 4.86 -6.13 -8.08
CA GLN A 80 6.18 -6.33 -7.47
C GLN A 80 6.37 -7.77 -6.99
N ARG A 81 5.36 -8.36 -6.35
CA ARG A 81 5.40 -9.75 -5.93
C ARG A 81 5.55 -10.71 -7.12
N ASN A 82 4.81 -10.50 -8.19
CA ASN A 82 4.89 -11.36 -9.37
C ASN A 82 6.22 -11.22 -10.10
N HIS A 83 6.75 -10.00 -10.21
CA HIS A 83 8.08 -9.79 -10.79
C HIS A 83 9.19 -10.44 -9.95
N ALA A 84 9.10 -10.41 -8.61
CA ALA A 84 10.01 -11.13 -7.73
C ALA A 84 9.93 -12.65 -7.95
N VAL A 85 8.73 -13.23 -7.97
CA VAL A 85 8.51 -14.68 -8.16
C VAL A 85 9.00 -15.16 -9.54
N ASN A 86 8.69 -14.43 -10.61
CA ASN A 86 9.12 -14.78 -11.97
C ASN A 86 10.64 -14.74 -12.13
N ARG A 87 11.31 -13.80 -11.46
CA ARG A 87 12.78 -13.71 -11.47
C ARG A 87 13.43 -14.92 -10.77
N THR A 88 12.82 -15.39 -9.68
CA THR A 88 13.28 -16.58 -8.94
C THR A 88 13.04 -17.87 -9.73
N GLN A 89 11.89 -18.00 -10.42
CA GLN A 89 11.57 -19.18 -11.22
C GLN A 89 12.38 -19.28 -12.51
N SER A 90 12.61 -18.16 -13.21
CA SER A 90 13.45 -18.13 -14.43
C SER A 90 14.92 -18.46 -14.15
N ARG A 91 15.36 -18.46 -12.89
CA ARG A 91 16.73 -18.83 -12.47
C ARG A 91 16.85 -20.28 -12.00
N ALA A 92 15.72 -20.96 -11.75
CA ALA A 92 15.68 -22.36 -11.31
C ALA A 92 15.51 -23.36 -12.47
N ALA A 93 15.28 -22.88 -13.69
CA ALA A 93 15.16 -23.66 -14.94
C ALA A 93 16.41 -23.46 -15.80
#